data_AF-A0ABD2MWH9-F1
#
_entry.id   AF-A0ABD2MWH9-F1
#
_cell.length_a   1.000
_cell.length_b   1.000
_cell.length_c   1.000
_cell.angle_alpha   90.00
_cell.angle_beta   90.00
_cell.angle_gamma   90.00
#
_symmetry.space_group_name_H-M   'P 1'
#
loop_
_entity.id
_entity.type
_entity.pdbx_description
1 polymer ?
#
loop_
_entity_poly.entity_id
_entity_poly.type
_entity_poly.pdbx_seq_one_letter_code
_entity_poly.pdbx_strand_id
1 'polypeptide(L)'
;MNSIDDEVSHSNQTFLNIFDKWALVVARPITKSPAPWLAIEIRQSMKCMDEAKRKYKRTKGETYRNTYKTLRNSTTKLIRKAK
;
A
#
# COMPACT_ATOMS: atom_id res chain seq x y z
N MET A 1 1.73 27.81 -46.63
CA MET A 1 0.63 27.02 -46.07
C MET A 1 1.20 26.29 -44.87
N ASN A 2 0.92 26.77 -43.66
CA ASN A 2 1.23 26.00 -42.46
C ASN A 2 0.11 24.97 -42.34
N SER A 3 0.44 23.68 -42.47
CA SER A 3 -0.55 22.65 -42.19
C SER A 3 -0.91 22.75 -40.71
N ILE A 4 -2.17 22.47 -40.37
CA ILE A 4 -2.60 22.35 -38.97
C ILE A 4 -1.69 21.34 -38.24
N ASP A 5 -1.21 20.32 -38.96
CA ASP A 5 -0.26 19.34 -38.45
C ASP A 5 1.09 19.94 -38.04
N ASP A 6 1.56 20.98 -38.74
CA ASP A 6 2.82 21.66 -38.42
C ASP A 6 2.68 22.46 -37.12
N GLU A 7 1.54 23.11 -36.93
CA GLU A 7 1.24 23.89 -35.71
C GLU A 7 1.04 22.98 -34.49
N VAL A 8 0.37 21.85 -34.67
CA VAL A 8 0.23 20.82 -33.62
C VAL A 8 1.58 20.21 -33.27
N SER A 9 2.41 19.92 -34.28
CA SER A 9 3.76 19.38 -34.08
C SER A 9 4.66 20.35 -33.33
N HIS A 10 4.63 21.63 -33.72
CA HIS A 10 5.38 22.69 -33.06
C HIS A 10 4.94 22.88 -31.60
N SER A 11 3.63 22.83 -31.35
CA SER A 11 3.07 22.95 -30.00
C SER A 11 3.52 21.79 -29.11
N ASN A 12 3.43 20.55 -29.61
CA ASN A 12 3.87 19.36 -28.88
C ASN A 12 5.36 19.38 -28.56
N GLN A 13 6.21 19.77 -29.51
CA GLN A 13 7.65 19.92 -29.27
C GLN A 13 7.93 20.99 -28.21
N THR A 14 7.20 22.10 -28.23
CA THR A 14 7.34 23.16 -27.22
C THR A 14 7.02 22.63 -25.82
N PHE A 15 5.92 21.90 -25.66
CA PHE A 15 5.57 21.30 -24.36
C PHE A 15 6.61 20.28 -23.90
N LEU A 16 7.06 19.38 -24.78
CA LEU A 16 8.10 18.40 -24.44
C LEU A 16 9.39 19.08 -24.01
N ASN A 17 9.84 20.12 -24.72
CA ASN A 17 11.03 20.88 -24.34
C ASN A 17 10.90 21.56 -22.97
N ILE A 18 9.70 22.04 -22.63
CA ILE A 18 9.43 22.59 -21.29
C ILE A 18 9.50 21.48 -20.23
N PHE A 19 8.89 20.32 -20.50
CA PHE A 19 8.95 19.19 -19.58
C PHE A 19 10.38 18.67 -19.41
N ASP A 20 11.15 18.49 -20.47
CA ASP A 20 12.54 18.04 -20.38
C ASP A 20 13.42 19.02 -19.59
N LYS A 21 13.17 20.33 -19.74
CA LYS A 21 13.96 21.37 -19.04
C LYS A 21 13.59 21.51 -17.56
N TRP A 22 12.30 21.38 -17.23
CA TRP A 22 11.80 21.73 -15.89
C TRP A 22 11.32 20.53 -15.06
N ALA A 23 10.89 19.45 -15.71
CA ALA A 23 10.46 18.22 -15.05
C ALA A 23 11.63 17.22 -14.98
N LEU A 24 12.64 17.57 -14.17
CA LEU A 24 13.75 16.66 -13.89
C LEU A 24 13.21 15.34 -13.33
N VAL A 25 13.50 14.24 -14.04
CA VAL A 25 13.21 12.89 -13.55
C VAL A 25 14.19 12.58 -12.42
N VAL A 26 13.77 12.86 -11.19
CA VAL A 26 14.58 12.58 -10.00
C VAL A 26 14.27 11.19 -9.49
N ALA A 27 15.25 10.29 -9.58
CA ALA A 27 15.19 9.01 -8.88
C ALA A 27 15.23 9.26 -7.37
N ARG A 28 14.11 9.02 -6.67
CA ARG A 28 14.05 9.09 -5.21
C ARG A 28 14.29 7.70 -4.63
N PRO A 29 15.25 7.54 -3.69
CA PRO A 29 15.41 6.26 -3.01
C PRO A 29 14.16 5.94 -2.20
N ILE A 30 13.77 4.67 -2.17
CA ILE A 30 12.74 4.18 -1.25
C ILE A 30 13.35 4.23 0.15
N THR A 31 13.04 5.28 0.91
CA THR A 31 13.60 5.49 2.26
C THR A 31 12.84 4.75 3.35
N LYS A 32 11.63 4.26 3.06
CA LYS A 32 10.79 3.55 4.02
C LYS A 32 10.77 2.06 3.70
N SER A 33 11.04 1.24 4.72
CA SER A 33 10.82 -0.20 4.63
C SER A 33 9.40 -0.48 4.13
N PRO A 34 9.22 -1.53 3.30
CA PRO A 34 7.90 -1.91 2.81
C PRO A 34 6.98 -2.14 4.00
N ALA A 35 5.72 -1.75 3.83
CA ALA A 35 4.78 -1.82 4.94
C ALA A 35 4.65 -3.26 5.44
N PRO A 36 4.86 -3.53 6.75
CA PRO A 36 4.99 -4.89 7.26
C PRO A 36 3.73 -5.75 7.04
N TRP A 37 2.56 -5.13 6.97
CA TRP A 37 1.30 -5.83 6.67
C TRP A 37 1.19 -6.35 5.23
N LEU A 38 2.10 -5.98 4.33
CA LEU A 38 2.17 -6.55 2.99
C LEU A 38 2.72 -7.97 2.98
N ALA A 39 3.54 -8.34 3.98
CA ALA A 39 4.07 -9.68 4.13
C ALA A 39 2.93 -10.71 4.22
N ILE A 40 3.05 -11.81 3.47
CA ILE A 40 2.02 -12.84 3.34
C ILE A 40 1.65 -13.41 4.72
N GLU A 41 2.64 -13.68 5.57
CA GLU A 41 2.46 -14.23 6.91
C GLU A 41 1.64 -13.32 7.82
N ILE A 42 1.90 -12.00 7.78
CA ILE A 42 1.17 -11.01 8.57
C ILE A 42 -0.26 -10.89 8.05
N ARG A 43 -0.46 -10.92 6.73
CA ARG A 43 -1.79 -10.89 6.11
C ARG A 43 -2.63 -12.10 6.48
N GLN A 44 -2.05 -13.30 6.46
CA GLN A 44 -2.71 -14.52 6.91
C GLN A 44 -3.08 -14.43 8.40
N SER A 45 -2.16 -13.95 9.24
CA SER A 45 -2.40 -13.76 10.68
C SER A 45 -3.54 -12.77 10.96
N MET A 46 -3.57 -11.65 10.21
CA MET A 46 -4.65 -10.67 10.28
C MET A 46 -6.00 -11.27 9.86
N LYS A 47 -6.04 -12.10 8.81
CA LYS A 47 -7.26 -12.79 8.37
C LYS A 47 -7.80 -13.71 9.46
N CYS A 48 -6.95 -14.53 10.07
CA CYS A 48 -7.33 -15.40 11.19
C CYS A 48 -7.85 -14.60 12.40
N MET A 49 -7.18 -13.49 12.72
CA MET A 49 -7.62 -12.58 13.79
C MET A 49 -9.02 -12.01 13.50
N ASP A 50 -9.29 -11.59 12.27
CA ASP A 50 -10.58 -11.03 11.87
C ASP A 50 -11.71 -12.06 11.87
N GLU A 51 -11.42 -13.30 11.48
CA GLU A 51 -12.37 -14.42 11.59
C GLU A 51 -12.73 -14.71 13.06
N ALA A 52 -11.73 -14.77 13.94
CA ALA A 52 -11.97 -14.94 15.37
C ALA A 52 -12.74 -13.75 15.97
N LYS A 53 -12.44 -12.51 15.56
CA LYS A 53 -13.17 -11.31 15.97
C LYS A 53 -14.62 -11.36 15.52
N ARG A 54 -14.89 -11.76 14.28
CA ARG A 54 -16.25 -11.95 13.75
C ARG A 54 -17.01 -13.00 14.57
N LYS A 55 -16.38 -14.14 14.85
CA LYS A 55 -16.97 -15.21 15.66
C LYS A 55 -17.28 -14.77 17.09
N TYR A 56 -16.34 -14.08 17.75
CA TYR A 56 -16.56 -13.50 19.08
C TYR A 56 -17.68 -12.46 19.07
N LYS A 57 -17.73 -11.56 18.09
CA LYS A 57 -18.80 -10.55 17.99
C LYS A 57 -20.18 -11.19 17.85
N ARG A 58 -20.28 -12.32 17.14
CA ARG A 58 -21.55 -13.01 16.88
C ARG A 58 -22.02 -13.86 18.07
N THR A 59 -21.10 -14.53 18.75
CA THR A 59 -21.41 -15.50 19.82
C THR A 59 -21.29 -14.91 21.22
N LYS A 60 -20.46 -13.87 21.40
CA LYS A 60 -20.06 -13.28 22.70
C LYS A 60 -19.48 -14.27 23.72
N GLY A 61 -19.11 -15.49 23.29
CA GLY A 61 -18.55 -16.51 24.18
C GLY A 61 -17.12 -16.19 24.62
N GLU A 62 -16.80 -16.52 25.88
CA GLU A 62 -15.49 -16.24 26.48
C GLU A 62 -14.35 -16.99 25.79
N THR A 63 -14.60 -18.22 25.33
CA THR A 63 -13.61 -18.99 24.56
C THR A 63 -13.20 -18.24 23.30
N TYR A 64 -14.16 -17.72 22.53
CA TYR A 64 -13.88 -16.96 21.31
C TYR A 64 -13.21 -15.61 21.59
N ARG A 65 -13.54 -14.99 22.73
CA ARG A 65 -12.85 -13.79 23.21
C ARG A 65 -11.36 -14.07 23.48
N ASN A 66 -11.06 -15.18 24.16
CA ASN A 66 -9.70 -15.60 24.45
C ASN A 66 -8.94 -15.95 23.18
N THR A 67 -9.55 -16.69 22.24
CA THR A 67 -8.95 -16.96 20.93
C THR A 67 -8.61 -15.68 20.18
N TYR A 68 -9.55 -14.72 20.11
CA TYR A 68 -9.29 -13.42 19.47
C TYR A 68 -8.15 -12.66 20.14
N LYS A 69 -8.10 -12.61 21.48
CA LYS A 69 -7.02 -11.95 22.23
C LYS A 69 -5.66 -12.56 21.91
N THR A 70 -5.55 -13.89 21.92
CA THR A 70 -4.31 -14.60 21.60
C THR A 70 -3.84 -14.28 20.19
N LEU A 71 -4.73 -14.35 19.19
CA LEU A 71 -4.42 -14.04 17.80
C LEU A 71 -4.04 -12.57 17.60
N ARG A 72 -4.72 -11.64 18.27
CA ARG A 72 -4.38 -10.21 18.23
C ARG A 72 -2.98 -9.96 18.78
N ASN A 73 -2.63 -10.55 19.91
CA ASN A 73 -1.32 -10.38 20.53
C ASN A 73 -0.20 -10.95 19.64
N SER A 74 -0.41 -12.16 19.09
CA SER A 74 0.52 -12.77 18.13
C SER A 74 0.73 -11.91 16.89
N THR A 75 -0.36 -11.47 16.25
CA THR A 75 -0.31 -10.62 15.04
C THR A 75 0.38 -9.29 15.32
N THR A 76 0.11 -8.67 16.48
CA THR A 76 0.77 -7.41 16.89
C THR A 76 2.27 -7.62 17.07
N LYS A 77 2.69 -8.76 17.65
CA LYS A 77 4.11 -9.12 17.79
C LYS A 77 4.78 -9.29 16.43
N LEU A 78 4.12 -9.95 15.47
CA LEU A 78 4.63 -10.09 14.10
C LEU A 78 4.80 -8.74 13.40
N ILE A 79 3.78 -7.86 13.47
CA ILE A 79 3.86 -6.51 12.89
C ILE A 79 5.00 -5.71 13.51
N ARG A 80 5.23 -5.81 14.82
CA ARG A 80 6.33 -5.12 15.50
C ARG A 80 7.70 -5.66 15.09
N LYS A 81 7.83 -6.98 14.90
CA LYS A 81 9.08 -7.61 14.44
C LYS A 81 9.43 -7.22 13.00
N ALA A 82 8.42 -6.95 12.17
CA ALA A 82 8.61 -6.60 10.76
C ALA A 82 8.78 -5.08 10.51
N LYS A 83 8.66 -4.25 11.55
CA LYS A 83 8.99 -2.81 11.50
C LYS A 83 10.48 -2.63 11.71
#